data_AF-A0A1R3FMG6-F1
#
_entry.id   AF-A0A1R3FMG6-F1
#
_cell.length_a   1.000
_cell.length_b   1.000
_cell.length_c   1.000
_cell.angle_alpha   90.00
_cell.angle_beta   90.00
_cell.angle_gamma   90.00
#
_symmetry.space_group_name_H-M   'P 1'
#
loop_
_entity.id
_entity.type
_entity.pdbx_description
1 polymer ?
#
loop_
_entity_poly.entity_id
_entity_poly.type
_entity_poly.pdbx_seq_one_letter_code
_entity_poly.pdbx_strand_id
1 'polypeptide(L)'
;MSELEQANKILAQAETVLEQSTQNLEKSQTFNELMVEQNRLRPLALSNLLPKQYVLTLNPCEEKQFTELAKAMKSGSFEVIAEELAENFKQREAFDIVHAINVLAMANTDVIQVIACFSGNINEFFVNAFDAPDDLGEYVEIFRKSVTLSDEDALEKLLAIESQLTELIIEAREEAEAKAEVEA
;
A
#
# COMPACT_ATOMS: atom_id res chain seq x y z
N MET A 1 -55.48 -14.65 -39.38
CA MET A 1 -54.56 -13.58 -38.95
C MET A 1 -54.35 -12.66 -40.13
N SER A 2 -54.59 -11.38 -39.94
CA SER A 2 -54.28 -10.36 -40.96
C SER A 2 -52.76 -10.24 -41.09
N GLU A 3 -52.25 -9.97 -42.29
CA GLU A 3 -50.82 -9.71 -42.53
C GLU A 3 -50.27 -8.61 -41.59
N LEU A 4 -51.14 -7.65 -41.24
CA LEU A 4 -50.86 -6.55 -40.32
C LEU A 4 -50.65 -7.03 -38.87
N GLU A 5 -51.32 -8.10 -38.48
CA GLU A 5 -51.23 -8.73 -37.16
C GLU A 5 -49.93 -9.53 -37.01
N GLN A 6 -49.49 -10.19 -38.09
CA GLN A 6 -48.18 -10.84 -38.15
C GLN A 6 -47.04 -9.81 -38.15
N ALA A 7 -47.18 -8.72 -38.92
CA ALA A 7 -46.19 -7.65 -38.96
C ALA A 7 -45.97 -7.02 -37.58
N ASN A 8 -47.05 -6.72 -36.84
CA ASN A 8 -46.96 -6.17 -35.49
C ASN A 8 -46.31 -7.14 -34.49
N LYS A 9 -46.57 -8.45 -34.62
CA LYS A 9 -45.97 -9.46 -33.75
C LYS A 9 -44.46 -9.60 -33.99
N ILE A 10 -44.03 -9.52 -35.25
CA ILE A 10 -42.61 -9.55 -35.63
C ILE A 10 -41.89 -8.29 -35.12
N LEU A 11 -42.53 -7.12 -35.23
CA LEU A 11 -42.00 -5.85 -34.71
C LEU A 11 -41.75 -5.92 -33.20
N ALA A 12 -42.73 -6.38 -32.43
CA ALA A 12 -42.59 -6.55 -30.98
C ALA A 12 -41.46 -7.52 -30.60
N GLN A 13 -41.29 -8.61 -31.36
CA GLN A 13 -40.18 -9.55 -31.15
C GLN A 13 -38.82 -8.92 -31.47
N ALA A 14 -38.74 -8.13 -32.54
CA ALA A 14 -37.52 -7.43 -32.93
C ALA A 14 -37.11 -6.38 -31.88
N GLU A 15 -38.07 -5.62 -31.32
CA GLU A 15 -37.84 -4.67 -30.24
C GLU A 15 -37.31 -5.36 -28.97
N THR A 16 -37.91 -6.50 -28.61
CA THR A 16 -37.48 -7.28 -27.44
C THR A 16 -36.05 -7.80 -27.60
N VAL A 17 -35.70 -8.28 -28.80
CA VAL A 17 -34.34 -8.75 -29.11
C VAL A 17 -33.34 -7.60 -29.13
N LEU A 18 -33.75 -6.43 -29.64
CA LEU A 18 -32.93 -5.23 -29.63
C LEU A 18 -32.60 -4.82 -28.19
N GLU A 19 -33.59 -4.80 -27.31
CA GLU A 19 -33.42 -4.45 -25.90
C GLU A 19 -32.53 -5.45 -25.14
N GLN A 20 -32.69 -6.75 -25.41
CA GLN A 20 -31.78 -7.76 -24.86
C GLN A 20 -30.35 -7.60 -25.40
N SER A 21 -30.20 -7.22 -26.66
CA SER A 21 -28.90 -6.99 -27.29
C SER A 21 -28.20 -5.77 -26.69
N THR A 22 -28.92 -4.65 -26.48
CA THR A 22 -28.35 -3.46 -25.84
C THR A 22 -27.94 -3.74 -24.40
N GLN A 23 -28.77 -4.44 -23.62
CA GLN A 23 -28.41 -4.85 -22.26
C GLN A 23 -27.18 -5.77 -22.23
N ASN A 24 -27.07 -6.70 -23.17
CA ASN A 24 -25.90 -7.58 -23.25
C ASN A 24 -24.64 -6.82 -23.67
N LEU A 25 -24.77 -5.82 -24.54
CA LEU A 25 -23.67 -4.95 -24.93
C LEU A 25 -23.16 -4.13 -23.74
N GLU A 26 -24.07 -3.51 -22.97
CA GLU A 26 -23.73 -2.75 -21.76
C GLU A 26 -23.06 -3.63 -20.70
N LYS A 27 -23.57 -4.84 -20.47
CA LYS A 27 -22.93 -5.83 -19.58
C LYS A 27 -21.53 -6.23 -20.06
N SER A 28 -21.35 -6.36 -21.38
CA SER A 28 -20.04 -6.71 -21.97
C SER A 28 -19.05 -5.56 -21.84
N GLN A 29 -19.49 -4.32 -22.04
CA GLN A 29 -18.66 -3.12 -21.87
C GLN A 29 -18.20 -2.97 -20.40
N THR A 30 -19.13 -3.01 -19.46
CA THR A 30 -18.83 -2.92 -18.02
C THR A 30 -17.94 -4.06 -17.54
N PHE A 31 -18.15 -5.29 -18.01
CA PHE A 31 -17.28 -6.42 -17.70
C PHE A 31 -15.86 -6.21 -18.25
N ASN A 32 -15.72 -5.75 -19.50
CA ASN A 32 -14.42 -5.47 -20.10
C ASN A 32 -13.66 -4.36 -19.35
N GLU A 33 -14.33 -3.28 -18.97
CA GLU A 33 -13.73 -2.20 -18.17
C GLU A 33 -13.21 -2.73 -16.83
N LEU A 34 -14.02 -3.52 -16.11
CA LEU A 34 -13.61 -4.15 -14.87
C LEU A 34 -12.41 -5.09 -15.07
N MET A 35 -12.39 -5.84 -16.17
CA MET A 35 -11.31 -6.76 -16.49
C MET A 35 -10.00 -6.02 -16.77
N VAL A 36 -10.05 -4.89 -17.49
CA VAL A 36 -8.90 -4.01 -17.72
C VAL A 36 -8.38 -3.43 -16.41
N GLU A 37 -9.26 -2.95 -15.52
CA GLU A 37 -8.88 -2.47 -14.19
C GLU A 37 -8.21 -3.56 -13.35
N GLN A 38 -8.83 -4.74 -13.27
CA GLN A 38 -8.26 -5.89 -12.53
C GLN A 38 -6.91 -6.33 -13.11
N ASN A 39 -6.76 -6.32 -14.43
CA ASN A 39 -5.49 -6.63 -15.10
C ASN A 39 -4.41 -5.56 -14.86
N ARG A 40 -4.76 -4.34 -14.47
CA ARG A 40 -3.78 -3.31 -14.09
C ARG A 40 -3.39 -3.42 -12.62
N LEU A 41 -4.37 -3.67 -11.75
CA LEU A 41 -4.16 -3.76 -10.30
C LEU A 41 -3.39 -5.02 -9.89
N ARG A 42 -3.67 -6.17 -10.53
CA ARG A 42 -3.06 -7.44 -10.15
C ARG A 42 -1.54 -7.46 -10.36
N PRO A 43 -0.98 -7.04 -11.51
CA PRO A 43 0.47 -6.96 -11.68
C PRO A 43 1.13 -6.01 -10.69
N LEU A 44 0.49 -4.90 -10.31
CA LEU A 44 0.99 -3.97 -9.31
C LEU A 44 1.01 -4.58 -7.90
N ALA A 45 -0.07 -5.27 -7.52
CA ALA A 45 -0.13 -6.00 -6.26
C ALA A 45 0.91 -7.13 -6.22
N LEU A 46 1.08 -7.85 -7.33
CA LEU A 46 2.07 -8.91 -7.48
C LEU A 46 3.50 -8.36 -7.51
N SER A 47 3.77 -7.20 -8.11
CA SER A 47 5.11 -6.59 -8.10
C SER A 47 5.55 -6.16 -6.70
N ASN A 48 4.59 -5.89 -5.81
CA ASN A 48 4.88 -5.64 -4.40
C ASN A 48 5.09 -6.94 -3.60
N LEU A 49 4.60 -8.09 -4.09
CA LEU A 49 4.70 -9.42 -3.47
C LEU A 49 5.91 -10.23 -3.94
N LEU A 50 6.34 -9.99 -5.18
CA LEU A 50 7.44 -10.71 -5.78
C LEU A 50 8.74 -9.96 -5.54
N PRO A 51 9.85 -10.68 -5.30
CA PRO A 51 11.16 -10.05 -5.17
C PRO A 51 11.51 -9.16 -6.37
N LYS A 52 12.27 -8.09 -6.11
CA LYS A 52 12.61 -7.03 -7.09
C LYS A 52 13.34 -7.54 -8.34
N GLN A 53 13.75 -8.80 -8.41
CA GLN A 53 14.25 -9.40 -9.63
C GLN A 53 13.22 -10.37 -10.21
N TYR A 54 12.31 -9.87 -11.06
CA TYR A 54 11.92 -10.45 -12.35
C TYR A 54 10.87 -9.54 -13.04
N VAL A 55 11.09 -8.22 -13.07
CA VAL A 55 10.61 -7.45 -14.23
C VAL A 55 11.58 -7.79 -15.37
N LEU A 56 11.45 -9.01 -15.89
CA LEU A 56 12.02 -9.31 -17.19
C LEU A 56 11.21 -8.48 -18.17
N THR A 57 11.82 -7.43 -18.69
CA THR A 57 11.50 -6.92 -20.01
C THR A 57 11.77 -8.05 -21.01
N LEU A 58 10.87 -9.04 -21.05
CA LEU A 58 10.88 -10.10 -22.04
C LEU A 58 10.63 -9.41 -23.38
N ASN A 59 11.70 -9.22 -24.13
CA ASN A 59 11.56 -8.84 -25.52
C ASN A 59 11.06 -10.09 -26.25
N PRO A 60 9.81 -10.12 -26.76
CA PRO A 60 9.23 -11.34 -27.34
C PRO A 60 9.98 -11.87 -28.57
N CYS A 61 10.96 -11.11 -29.08
CA CYS A 61 11.81 -11.50 -30.21
C CYS A 61 13.06 -12.32 -29.83
N GLU A 62 13.37 -12.54 -28.55
CA GLU A 62 14.60 -13.26 -28.13
C GLU A 62 14.30 -14.58 -27.39
N GLU A 63 14.20 -15.66 -28.15
CA GLU A 63 14.00 -17.05 -27.68
C GLU A 63 15.03 -17.53 -26.62
N LYS A 64 16.20 -16.88 -26.58
CA LYS A 64 17.28 -17.18 -25.63
C LYS A 64 16.92 -16.81 -24.18
N GLN A 65 16.10 -15.79 -23.97
CA GLN A 65 15.71 -15.36 -22.61
C GLN A 65 14.77 -16.37 -21.95
N PHE A 66 13.87 -17.00 -22.73
CA PHE A 66 12.98 -18.04 -22.24
C PHE A 66 13.70 -19.33 -21.86
N THR A 67 14.78 -19.69 -22.57
CA THR A 67 15.57 -20.90 -22.30
C THR A 67 16.48 -20.73 -21.09
N GLU A 68 17.04 -19.53 -20.87
CA GLU A 68 17.75 -19.20 -19.63
C GLU A 68 16.82 -19.15 -18.41
N LEU A 69 15.62 -18.59 -18.56
CA LEU A 69 14.58 -18.61 -17.51
C LEU A 69 14.17 -20.03 -17.13
N ALA A 70 13.90 -20.87 -18.13
CA ALA A 70 13.56 -22.28 -17.91
C ALA A 70 14.73 -23.05 -17.27
N LYS A 71 15.97 -22.65 -17.53
CA LYS A 71 17.17 -23.23 -16.92
C LYS A 71 17.35 -22.76 -15.47
N ALA A 72 17.10 -21.48 -15.17
CA ALA A 72 17.12 -20.92 -13.81
C ALA A 72 16.02 -21.53 -12.93
N MET A 73 14.80 -21.69 -13.48
CA MET A 73 13.71 -22.40 -12.79
C MET A 73 14.00 -23.89 -12.58
N LYS A 74 14.80 -24.52 -13.47
CA LYS A 74 15.18 -25.95 -13.36
C LYS A 74 16.40 -26.20 -12.47
N SER A 75 17.27 -25.21 -12.25
CA SER A 75 18.52 -25.40 -11.50
C SER A 75 18.39 -25.34 -9.98
N GLY A 76 17.17 -25.22 -9.44
CA GLY A 76 16.94 -25.38 -8.00
C GLY A 76 17.35 -24.17 -7.15
N SER A 77 17.03 -22.95 -7.58
CA SER A 77 17.22 -21.75 -6.76
C SER A 77 16.12 -21.54 -5.70
N PHE A 78 15.46 -22.60 -5.21
CA PHE A 78 14.38 -22.45 -4.23
C PHE A 78 14.90 -21.82 -2.93
N GLU A 79 16.13 -22.13 -2.52
CA GLU A 79 16.78 -21.51 -1.36
C GLU A 79 17.05 -20.01 -1.59
N VAL A 80 17.57 -19.62 -2.75
CA VAL A 80 17.79 -18.20 -3.10
C VAL A 80 16.46 -17.44 -3.19
N ILE A 81 15.43 -18.06 -3.78
CA ILE A 81 14.08 -17.47 -3.86
C ILE A 81 13.46 -17.37 -2.46
N ALA A 82 13.68 -18.35 -1.58
CA ALA A 82 13.17 -18.35 -0.21
C ALA A 82 13.88 -17.28 0.65
N GLU A 83 15.19 -17.10 0.49
CA GLU A 83 15.96 -16.03 1.14
C GLU A 83 15.53 -14.65 0.67
N GLU A 84 15.39 -14.44 -0.65
CA GLU A 84 14.92 -13.17 -1.20
C GLU A 84 13.47 -12.88 -0.77
N LEU A 85 12.62 -13.90 -0.73
CA LEU A 85 11.25 -13.76 -0.24
C LEU A 85 11.20 -13.42 1.26
N ALA A 86 12.04 -14.06 2.09
CA ALA A 86 12.16 -13.75 3.51
C ALA A 86 12.64 -12.30 3.74
N GLU A 87 13.57 -11.83 2.93
CA GLU A 87 14.04 -10.43 2.97
C GLU A 87 12.94 -9.44 2.56
N ASN A 88 12.14 -9.77 1.55
CA ASN A 88 10.97 -8.95 1.19
C ASN A 88 9.92 -8.92 2.32
N PHE A 89 9.72 -10.02 3.04
CA PHE A 89 8.83 -10.02 4.21
C PHE A 89 9.36 -9.11 5.32
N LYS A 90 10.65 -9.13 5.62
CA LYS A 90 11.25 -8.19 6.60
C LYS A 90 11.11 -6.73 6.17
N GLN A 91 11.33 -6.43 4.89
CA GLN A 91 11.15 -5.08 4.37
C GLN A 91 9.69 -4.62 4.46
N ARG A 92 8.73 -5.53 4.27
CA ARG A 92 7.31 -5.24 4.47
C ARG A 92 6.99 -4.96 5.93
N GLU A 93 7.48 -5.78 6.86
CA GLU A 93 7.31 -5.53 8.29
C GLU A 93 7.88 -4.17 8.70
N ALA A 94 9.05 -3.80 8.17
CA ALA A 94 9.63 -2.46 8.39
C ALA A 94 8.72 -1.34 7.83
N PHE A 95 8.17 -1.50 6.62
CA PHE A 95 7.24 -0.51 6.05
C PHE A 95 5.91 -0.44 6.78
N ASP A 96 5.40 -1.57 7.29
CA ASP A 96 4.18 -1.62 8.09
C ASP A 96 4.37 -0.84 9.40
N ILE A 97 5.54 -0.93 10.05
CA ILE A 97 5.87 -0.14 11.25
C ILE A 97 6.06 1.34 10.90
N VAL A 98 6.75 1.68 9.81
CA VAL A 98 6.85 3.07 9.33
C VAL A 98 5.46 3.65 9.07
N HIS A 99 4.55 2.85 8.51
CA HIS A 99 3.16 3.24 8.32
C HIS A 99 2.46 3.48 9.66
N ALA A 100 2.62 2.58 10.65
CA ALA A 100 2.06 2.73 11.99
C ALA A 100 2.55 4.03 12.66
N ILE A 101 3.84 4.33 12.58
CA ILE A 101 4.44 5.58 13.10
C ILE A 101 3.82 6.82 12.43
N ASN A 102 3.64 6.78 11.11
CA ASN A 102 2.98 7.88 10.39
C ASN A 102 1.52 8.06 10.84
N VAL A 103 0.79 6.96 11.07
CA VAL A 103 -0.58 7.00 11.59
C VAL A 103 -0.60 7.58 13.00
N LEU A 104 0.31 7.18 13.89
CA LEU A 104 0.46 7.77 15.22
C LEU A 104 0.70 9.29 15.15
N ALA A 105 1.59 9.73 14.27
CA ALA A 105 1.87 11.15 14.06
C ALA A 105 0.63 11.93 13.60
N MET A 106 -0.12 11.38 12.64
CA MET A 106 -1.31 12.02 12.06
C MET A 106 -2.51 12.02 13.01
N ALA A 107 -2.63 11.02 13.87
CA ALA A 107 -3.78 10.86 14.77
C ALA A 107 -3.66 11.64 16.09
N ASN A 108 -2.46 12.11 16.45
CA ASN A 108 -2.18 12.72 17.76
C ASN A 108 -1.64 14.16 17.66
N THR A 109 -2.01 14.87 16.58
CA THR A 109 -1.59 16.27 16.34
C THR A 109 -2.12 17.26 17.35
N ASP A 110 -3.13 16.87 18.13
CA ASP A 110 -3.76 17.63 19.20
C ASP A 110 -2.93 17.66 20.49
N VAL A 111 -1.98 16.73 20.64
CA VAL A 111 -1.29 16.47 21.91
C VAL A 111 0.20 16.80 21.81
N ILE A 112 0.89 16.24 20.82
CA ILE A 112 2.31 16.50 20.56
C ILE A 112 2.55 16.65 19.06
N GLN A 113 3.57 17.42 18.69
CA GLN A 113 3.95 17.53 17.29
C GLN A 113 4.94 16.43 16.93
N VAL A 114 4.51 15.48 16.09
CA VAL A 114 5.38 14.41 15.58
C VAL A 114 5.75 14.69 14.12
N ILE A 115 7.05 14.63 13.81
CA ILE A 115 7.60 14.72 12.46
C ILE A 115 8.24 13.38 12.12
N ALA A 116 7.66 12.67 11.16
CA ALA A 116 8.21 11.47 10.56
C ALA A 116 8.64 11.76 9.12
N CYS A 117 9.86 11.42 8.75
CA CYS A 117 10.41 11.74 7.44
C CYS A 117 11.38 10.67 6.95
N PHE A 118 11.38 10.45 5.63
CA PHE A 118 12.26 9.51 4.95
C PHE A 118 13.22 10.24 4.01
N SER A 119 14.50 9.94 4.15
CA SER A 119 15.60 10.50 3.38
C SER A 119 16.13 9.44 2.40
N GLY A 120 15.61 9.46 1.17
CA GLY A 120 15.86 8.41 0.17
C GLY A 120 17.31 8.29 -0.31
N ASN A 121 18.11 9.37 -0.22
CA ASN A 121 19.52 9.36 -0.63
C ASN A 121 20.43 8.58 0.33
N ILE A 122 20.02 8.41 1.58
CA ILE A 122 20.75 7.66 2.62
C ILE A 122 19.93 6.50 3.20
N ASN A 123 18.75 6.23 2.63
CA ASN A 123 17.80 5.23 3.09
C ASN A 123 17.50 5.31 4.61
N GLU A 124 17.36 6.53 5.13
CA GLU A 124 17.17 6.78 6.56
C GLU A 124 15.75 7.28 6.84
N PHE A 125 15.09 6.66 7.81
CA PHE A 125 13.82 7.12 8.36
C PHE A 125 14.07 7.75 9.72
N PHE A 126 13.62 8.97 9.94
CA PHE A 126 13.77 9.66 11.22
C PHE A 126 12.43 10.16 11.76
N VAL A 127 12.34 10.15 13.08
CA VAL A 127 11.15 10.51 13.84
C VAL A 127 11.58 11.48 14.94
N ASN A 128 10.99 12.66 14.92
CA ASN A 128 11.13 13.65 15.98
C ASN A 128 9.76 13.90 16.60
N ALA A 129 9.69 14.06 17.91
CA ALA A 129 8.51 14.56 18.59
C ALA A 129 8.87 15.78 19.44
N PHE A 130 7.96 16.74 19.43
CA PHE A 130 8.06 18.00 20.15
C PHE A 130 6.84 18.17 21.04
N ASP A 131 7.08 18.68 22.24
CA ASP A 131 6.02 19.10 23.14
C ASP A 131 5.32 20.36 22.62
N ALA A 132 4.16 20.70 23.20
CA ALA A 132 3.47 21.95 22.95
C ALA A 132 4.42 23.15 23.13
N PRO A 133 4.22 24.23 22.35
CA PRO A 133 5.07 25.41 22.46
C PRO A 133 5.01 25.96 23.88
N ASP A 134 6.18 26.24 24.45
CA ASP A 134 6.30 26.87 25.76
C ASP A 134 5.75 28.31 25.76
N ASP A 135 5.78 28.99 26.91
CA ASP A 135 5.34 30.40 27.04
C ASP A 135 6.11 31.36 26.10
N LEU A 136 7.25 30.93 25.54
CA LEU A 136 8.07 31.67 24.58
C LEU A 136 7.78 31.31 23.12
N GLY A 137 6.90 30.32 22.88
CA GLY A 137 6.53 29.84 21.56
C GLY A 137 7.54 28.88 20.94
N GLU A 138 8.50 28.37 21.71
CA GLU A 138 9.49 27.41 21.24
C GLU A 138 9.01 25.97 21.45
N TYR A 139 9.16 25.15 20.42
CA TYR A 139 8.89 23.72 20.48
C TYR A 139 10.09 23.00 21.10
N VAL A 140 9.87 22.32 22.23
CA VAL A 140 10.91 21.53 22.90
C VAL A 140 10.95 20.13 22.30
N GLU A 141 12.10 19.73 21.74
CA GLU A 141 12.32 18.37 21.24
C GLU A 141 12.38 17.39 22.43
N ILE A 142 11.39 16.50 22.52
CA ILE A 142 11.28 15.48 23.57
C ILE A 142 11.72 14.09 23.10
N PHE A 143 11.75 13.89 21.78
CA PHE A 143 12.11 12.62 21.18
C PHE A 143 12.77 12.82 19.83
N ARG A 144 13.87 12.09 19.60
CA ARG A 144 14.57 12.09 18.32
C ARG A 144 15.27 10.77 18.10
N LYS A 145 14.89 10.08 17.03
CA LYS A 145 15.48 8.82 16.60
C LYS A 145 15.55 8.75 15.08
N SER A 146 16.56 8.06 14.57
CA SER A 146 16.67 7.72 13.16
C SER A 146 17.14 6.29 12.96
N VAL A 147 16.75 5.70 11.84
CA VAL A 147 17.05 4.32 11.47
C VAL A 147 17.39 4.28 9.99
N THR A 148 18.56 3.74 9.66
CA THR A 148 18.87 3.37 8.29
C THR A 148 18.16 2.05 7.97
N LEU A 149 17.23 2.07 7.00
CA LEU A 149 16.40 0.91 6.66
C LEU A 149 17.18 -0.24 6.02
N SER A 150 18.45 -0.01 5.67
CA SER A 150 19.37 -1.05 5.20
C SER A 150 20.10 -1.78 6.33
N ASP A 151 19.98 -1.33 7.58
CA ASP A 151 20.66 -1.97 8.72
C ASP A 151 20.00 -3.31 9.06
N GLU A 152 20.80 -4.29 9.50
CA GLU A 152 20.29 -5.63 9.89
C GLU A 152 19.28 -5.58 11.05
N ASP A 153 19.44 -4.60 11.95
CA ASP A 153 18.60 -4.36 13.13
C ASP A 153 17.54 -3.26 12.89
N ALA A 154 17.30 -2.85 11.63
CA ALA A 154 16.36 -1.78 11.30
C ALA A 154 14.95 -2.06 11.83
N LEU A 155 14.48 -3.31 11.72
CA LEU A 155 13.15 -3.71 12.20
C LEU A 155 13.01 -3.52 13.72
N GLU A 156 14.01 -3.97 14.49
CA GLU A 156 14.02 -3.86 15.95
C GLU A 156 14.09 -2.40 16.40
N LYS A 157 14.90 -1.58 15.72
CA LYS A 157 14.98 -0.14 15.96
C LYS A 157 13.65 0.56 15.66
N LEU A 158 12.97 0.20 14.57
CA LEU A 158 11.66 0.75 14.22
C LEU A 158 10.59 0.38 15.24
N LEU A 159 10.55 -0.88 15.70
CA LEU A 159 9.65 -1.31 16.78
C LEU A 159 9.90 -0.52 18.07
N ALA A 160 11.16 -0.34 18.45
CA ALA A 160 11.51 0.44 19.63
C ALA A 160 11.06 1.91 19.50
N ILE A 161 11.18 2.51 18.32
CA ILE A 161 10.68 3.86 18.04
C ILE A 161 9.17 3.93 18.16
N GLU A 162 8.46 2.99 17.54
CA GLU A 162 6.99 2.93 17.57
C GLU A 162 6.47 2.81 19.01
N SER A 163 7.08 1.92 19.81
CA SER A 163 6.68 1.73 21.20
C SER A 163 6.99 2.96 22.07
N GLN A 164 8.19 3.55 21.94
CA GLN A 164 8.55 4.77 22.68
C GLN A 164 7.67 5.96 22.30
N LEU A 165 7.36 6.12 21.01
CA LEU A 165 6.45 7.16 20.55
C LEU A 165 5.03 6.95 21.09
N THR A 166 4.56 5.70 21.14
CA THR A 166 3.25 5.37 21.70
C THR A 166 3.17 5.73 23.18
N GLU A 167 4.19 5.40 23.97
CA GLU A 167 4.25 5.79 25.39
C GLU A 167 4.22 7.31 25.56
N LEU A 168 5.02 8.06 24.78
CA LEU A 168 5.01 9.53 24.83
C LEU A 168 3.63 10.13 24.52
N ILE A 169 2.93 9.56 23.55
CA ILE A 169 1.57 10.00 23.20
C ILE A 169 0.59 9.71 24.33
N ILE A 170 0.71 8.56 25.00
CA ILE A 170 -0.13 8.19 26.15
C ILE A 170 0.09 9.19 27.29
N GLU A 171 1.35 9.42 27.67
CA GLU A 171 1.70 10.36 28.74
C GLU A 171 1.15 11.77 28.44
N ALA A 172 1.38 12.26 27.23
CA ALA A 172 0.92 13.60 26.87
C ALA A 172 -0.62 13.69 26.79
N ARG A 173 -1.33 12.60 26.46
CA ARG A 173 -2.80 12.54 26.55
C ARG A 173 -3.28 12.59 27.98
N GLU A 174 -2.67 11.81 28.88
CA GLU A 174 -3.01 11.82 30.30
C GLU A 174 -2.80 13.21 30.92
N GLU A 175 -1.73 13.91 30.55
CA GLU A 175 -1.49 15.30 30.99
C GLU A 175 -2.53 16.29 30.44
N ALA A 176 -2.91 16.15 29.17
CA ALA A 176 -3.93 16.99 28.56
C ALA A 176 -5.31 16.80 29.22
N GLU A 177 -5.68 15.55 29.54
CA GLU A 177 -6.91 15.23 30.28
C GLU A 177 -6.88 15.81 31.70
N ALA A 178 -5.76 15.66 32.42
CA ALA A 178 -5.61 16.21 33.76
C ALA A 178 -5.73 17.75 33.79
N LYS A 179 -5.18 18.46 32.79
CA LYS A 179 -5.33 19.92 32.66
C LYS A 179 -6.80 20.30 32.41
N ALA A 180 -7.49 19.57 31.54
CA ALA A 180 -8.89 19.82 31.23
C ALA A 180 -9.82 19.62 32.44
N GLU A 181 -9.55 18.63 33.31
CA GLU A 181 -10.33 18.41 34.54
C GLU A 181 -10.14 19.51 35.59
N VAL A 182 -8.97 20.16 35.64
CA VAL A 182 -8.69 21.25 36.58
C VAL A 182 -9.33 22.58 36.14
N GLU A 183 -9.52 22.77 34.84
CA GLU A 183 -10.09 23.99 34.25
C GLU A 183 -11.63 23.98 34.14
N ALA A 184 -12.29 22.82 34.35
CA ALA A 184 -13.74 22.62 34.28
C ALA A 184 -14.46 22.82 35.64
#